data_AF-A0A2V1KDP8-F1
#
_entry.id   AF-A0A2V1KDP8-F1
#
_cell.length_a   1.000
_cell.length_b   1.000
_cell.length_c   1.000
_cell.angle_alpha   90.00
_cell.angle_beta   90.00
_cell.angle_gamma   90.00
#
_symmetry.space_group_name_H-M   'P 1'
#
loop_
_entity.id
_entity.type
_entity.pdbx_description
1 polymer ?
#
loop_
_entity_poly.entity_id
_entity_poly.type
_entity_poly.pdbx_seq_one_letter_code
_entity_poly.pdbx_strand_id
1 'polypeptide(L)'
;MTRNKWIMLTVGLAALAIIVAAFVVVQVNQNASQAAREDYATAWESYQNTQTEVESEVAIGEAMLPDCPTDTKNHPVCDRLSDAVETAGTVPSVDRLDVSKASTEEIESATTELTDATVQGQAALSDVQAENANASSEVALEGTNWVNFELKDPVRWAQQDVDAAVEALDAVSAELADGGLATSLEQKAEALQKLIDEINDRWEDITITEGIDYQTALSGMREDIKNSIASLEDAAGLNESGDIDLHD
;
A
#
# COMPACT_ATOMS: atom_id res chain seq x y z
N MET A 1 78.88 25.47 -41.64
CA MET A 1 78.25 25.60 -40.29
C MET A 1 76.71 25.59 -40.36
N THR A 2 76.09 24.78 -41.24
CA THR A 2 74.65 24.91 -41.56
C THR A 2 73.84 23.62 -41.41
N ARG A 3 74.46 22.42 -41.41
CA ARG A 3 73.73 21.14 -41.42
C ARG A 3 73.04 20.78 -40.10
N ASN A 4 73.58 21.20 -38.95
CA ASN A 4 73.00 20.91 -37.63
C ASN A 4 71.83 21.83 -37.26
N LYS A 5 71.74 23.03 -37.85
CA LYS A 5 70.64 23.98 -37.60
C LYS A 5 69.32 23.53 -38.25
N TRP A 6 69.39 22.89 -39.42
CA TRP A 6 68.20 22.37 -40.11
C TRP A 6 67.60 21.14 -39.44
N ILE A 7 68.42 20.27 -38.84
CA ILE A 7 67.96 19.07 -38.11
C ILE A 7 67.30 19.45 -36.77
N MET A 8 67.80 20.47 -36.06
CA MET A 8 67.13 20.96 -34.84
C MET A 8 65.78 21.60 -35.15
N LEU A 9 65.64 22.28 -36.29
CA LEU A 9 64.40 22.98 -36.65
C LEU A 9 63.26 22.00 -37.02
N THR A 10 63.59 20.88 -37.69
CA THR A 10 62.61 19.84 -38.03
C THR A 10 62.20 18.99 -36.83
N VAL A 11 63.12 18.65 -35.93
CA VAL A 11 62.81 17.92 -34.69
C VAL A 11 61.95 18.77 -33.73
N GLY A 12 62.22 20.08 -33.64
CA GLY A 12 61.42 21.00 -32.84
C GLY A 12 59.98 21.16 -33.34
N LEU A 13 59.77 21.22 -34.66
CA LEU A 13 58.44 21.30 -35.27
C LEU A 13 57.64 20.01 -35.13
N ALA A 14 58.28 18.85 -35.24
CA ALA A 14 57.62 17.56 -35.05
C ALA A 14 57.17 17.35 -33.58
N ALA A 15 57.99 17.73 -32.61
CA ALA A 15 57.61 17.67 -31.20
C ALA A 15 56.43 18.59 -30.86
N LEU A 16 56.37 19.78 -31.45
CA LEU A 16 55.29 20.74 -31.24
C LEU A 16 53.97 20.25 -31.87
N ALA A 17 54.02 19.63 -33.04
CA ALA A 17 52.85 19.01 -33.67
C ALA A 17 52.28 17.85 -32.83
N ILE A 18 53.13 17.04 -32.20
CA ILE A 18 52.71 15.95 -31.31
C ILE A 18 52.04 16.51 -30.04
N ILE A 19 52.58 17.59 -29.46
CA ILE A 19 51.98 18.23 -28.28
C ILE A 19 50.64 18.87 -28.62
N VAL A 20 50.52 19.54 -29.77
CA VAL A 20 49.24 20.13 -30.22
C VAL A 20 48.21 19.04 -30.53
N ALA A 21 48.60 17.95 -31.19
CA ALA A 21 47.71 16.82 -31.44
C ALA A 21 47.24 16.18 -30.12
N ALA A 22 48.14 15.97 -29.15
CA ALA A 22 47.80 15.46 -27.83
C ALA A 22 46.87 16.43 -27.07
N PHE A 23 47.11 17.74 -27.15
CA PHE A 23 46.28 18.75 -26.48
C PHE A 23 44.88 18.82 -27.09
N VAL A 24 44.75 18.75 -28.42
CA VAL A 24 43.46 18.70 -29.12
C VAL A 24 42.70 17.42 -28.77
N VAL A 25 43.38 16.27 -28.74
CA VAL A 25 42.77 15.00 -28.31
C VAL A 25 42.29 15.06 -26.87
N VAL A 26 43.08 15.67 -25.97
CA VAL A 26 42.69 15.86 -24.55
C VAL A 26 41.48 16.80 -24.43
N GLN A 27 41.44 17.90 -25.17
CA GLN A 27 40.29 18.82 -25.15
C GLN A 27 39.01 18.19 -25.71
N VAL A 28 39.12 17.45 -26.82
CA VAL A 28 37.98 16.74 -27.42
C VAL A 28 37.47 15.65 -26.48
N ASN A 29 38.35 14.87 -25.86
CA ASN A 29 37.96 13.87 -24.87
C ASN A 29 37.36 14.47 -23.60
N GLN A 30 37.86 15.62 -23.13
CA GLN A 30 37.29 16.29 -21.97
C GLN A 30 35.87 16.80 -22.24
N ASN A 31 35.62 17.38 -23.42
CA ASN A 31 34.29 17.84 -23.81
C ASN A 31 33.31 16.66 -24.00
N ALA A 32 33.74 15.57 -24.66
CA ALA A 32 32.92 14.38 -24.84
C ALA A 32 32.59 13.70 -23.49
N SER A 33 33.57 13.62 -22.59
CA SER A 33 33.36 13.08 -21.24
C SER A 33 32.41 13.95 -20.41
N GLN A 34 32.42 15.27 -20.58
CA GLN A 34 31.50 16.16 -19.88
C GLN A 34 30.06 16.01 -20.40
N ALA A 35 29.86 15.96 -21.72
CA ALA A 35 28.55 15.73 -22.32
C ALA A 35 27.96 14.38 -21.89
N ALA A 36 28.73 13.29 -21.95
CA ALA A 36 28.27 11.97 -21.53
C ALA A 36 27.84 11.93 -20.05
N ARG A 37 28.51 12.69 -19.17
CA ARG A 37 28.13 12.82 -17.76
C ARG A 37 26.82 13.59 -17.55
N GLU A 38 26.57 14.62 -18.35
CA GLU A 38 25.33 15.38 -18.32
C GLU A 38 24.15 14.55 -18.83
N ASP A 39 24.35 13.81 -19.93
CA ASP A 39 23.36 12.87 -20.47
C ASP A 39 23.05 11.77 -19.46
N TYR A 40 24.08 11.18 -18.83
CA TYR A 40 23.90 10.19 -17.77
C TYR A 40 23.11 10.76 -16.58
N ALA A 41 23.45 11.97 -16.11
CA ALA A 41 22.75 12.58 -14.99
C ALA A 41 21.26 12.78 -15.28
N THR A 42 20.93 13.19 -16.52
CA THR A 42 19.55 13.36 -16.98
C THR A 42 18.83 12.00 -17.07
N ALA A 43 19.47 10.99 -17.65
CA ALA A 43 18.90 9.64 -17.75
C ALA A 43 18.67 9.03 -16.36
N TRP A 44 19.60 9.23 -15.42
CA TRP A 44 19.50 8.75 -14.04
C TRP A 44 18.36 9.42 -13.27
N GLU A 45 18.14 10.72 -13.47
CA GLU A 45 17.01 11.45 -12.87
C GLU A 45 15.67 10.94 -13.44
N SER A 46 15.57 10.80 -14.77
CA SER A 46 14.36 10.27 -15.41
C SER A 46 14.05 8.85 -14.94
N TYR A 47 15.06 7.99 -14.87
CA TYR A 47 14.93 6.62 -14.39
C TYR A 47 14.41 6.56 -12.94
N GLN A 48 15.02 7.31 -12.02
CA GLN A 48 14.58 7.33 -10.62
C GLN A 48 13.15 7.85 -10.45
N ASN A 49 12.77 8.89 -11.20
CA ASN A 49 11.41 9.43 -11.15
C ASN A 49 10.41 8.37 -11.64
N THR A 50 10.67 7.74 -12.78
CA THR A 50 9.83 6.64 -13.30
C THR A 50 9.76 5.47 -12.33
N GLN A 51 10.88 5.06 -11.72
CA GLN A 51 10.88 3.99 -10.72
C GLN A 51 10.00 4.35 -9.51
N THR A 52 10.13 5.56 -8.99
CA THR A 52 9.33 6.05 -7.85
C THR A 52 7.84 6.06 -8.18
N GLU A 53 7.47 6.50 -9.39
CA GLU A 53 6.09 6.50 -9.86
C GLU A 53 5.54 5.07 -10.00
N VAL A 54 6.32 4.14 -10.57
CA VAL A 54 5.95 2.72 -10.67
C VAL A 54 5.73 2.12 -9.28
N GLU A 55 6.65 2.31 -8.35
CA GLU A 55 6.55 1.80 -6.98
C GLU A 55 5.30 2.34 -6.27
N SER A 56 4.98 3.63 -6.47
CA SER A 56 3.77 4.25 -5.91
C SER A 56 2.50 3.61 -6.46
N GLU A 57 2.42 3.38 -7.77
CA GLU A 57 1.22 2.82 -8.41
C GLU A 57 1.06 1.32 -8.13
N VAL A 58 2.18 0.58 -8.02
CA VAL A 58 2.20 -0.80 -7.54
C VAL A 58 1.62 -0.87 -6.14
N ALA A 59 2.06 0.00 -5.22
CA ALA A 59 1.55 0.02 -3.85
C ALA A 59 0.04 0.33 -3.78
N ILE A 60 -0.47 1.21 -4.65
CA ILE A 60 -1.90 1.48 -4.77
C ILE A 60 -2.65 0.22 -5.24
N GLY A 61 -2.13 -0.47 -6.27
CA GLY A 61 -2.72 -1.69 -6.78
C GLY A 61 -2.74 -2.82 -5.75
N GLU A 62 -1.60 -3.06 -5.08
CA GLU A 62 -1.46 -4.06 -4.02
C GLU A 62 -2.43 -3.83 -2.87
N ALA A 63 -2.70 -2.57 -2.51
CA ALA A 63 -3.66 -2.24 -1.46
C ALA A 63 -5.12 -2.53 -1.85
N MET A 64 -5.45 -2.53 -3.14
CA MET A 64 -6.81 -2.85 -3.63
C MET A 64 -7.06 -4.36 -3.79
N LEU A 65 -6.02 -5.16 -4.05
CA LEU A 65 -6.16 -6.60 -4.32
C LEU A 65 -6.85 -7.42 -3.21
N PRO A 66 -6.70 -7.14 -1.91
CA PRO A 66 -7.45 -7.84 -0.86
C PRO A 66 -8.97 -7.63 -0.95
N ASP A 67 -9.39 -6.47 -1.47
CA ASP A 67 -10.79 -6.10 -1.62
C ASP A 67 -11.36 -6.49 -3.00
N CYS A 68 -10.59 -7.23 -3.80
CA CYS A 68 -11.06 -7.83 -5.03
C CYS A 68 -11.81 -9.15 -4.73
N PRO A 69 -13.09 -9.28 -5.14
CA PRO A 69 -13.86 -10.49 -4.88
C PRO A 69 -13.31 -11.69 -5.67
N THR A 70 -12.89 -12.74 -4.96
CA THR A 70 -12.33 -13.96 -5.56
C THR A 70 -13.36 -15.04 -5.91
N ASP A 71 -14.60 -14.93 -5.38
CA ASP A 71 -15.58 -16.04 -5.38
C ASP A 71 -16.65 -15.94 -6.48
N THR A 72 -16.66 -14.87 -7.25
CA THR A 72 -17.53 -14.69 -8.41
C THR A 72 -16.74 -14.92 -9.68
N LYS A 73 -17.00 -16.07 -10.33
CA LYS A 73 -16.44 -16.41 -11.64
C LYS A 73 -16.52 -15.20 -12.60
N ASN A 74 -15.36 -14.63 -12.94
CA ASN A 74 -15.10 -13.50 -13.83
C ASN A 74 -15.22 -12.08 -13.24
N HIS A 75 -14.29 -11.68 -12.37
CA HIS A 75 -13.89 -10.26 -12.25
C HIS A 75 -12.59 -10.03 -13.02
N PRO A 76 -12.65 -9.88 -14.36
CA PRO A 76 -11.46 -9.75 -15.18
C PRO A 76 -10.66 -8.48 -14.89
N VAL A 77 -11.22 -7.51 -14.14
CA VAL A 77 -10.52 -6.31 -13.71
C VAL A 77 -9.53 -6.61 -12.59
N CYS A 78 -9.89 -7.44 -11.62
CA CYS A 78 -8.99 -7.81 -10.53
C CYS A 78 -7.85 -8.71 -10.99
N ASP A 79 -8.12 -9.63 -11.92
CA ASP A 79 -7.07 -10.43 -12.56
C ASP A 79 -6.10 -9.53 -13.34
N ARG A 80 -6.63 -8.59 -14.14
CA ARG A 80 -5.78 -7.63 -14.88
C ARG A 80 -4.98 -6.72 -13.96
N LEU A 81 -5.57 -6.26 -12.85
CA LEU A 81 -4.84 -5.48 -11.86
C LEU A 81 -3.69 -6.30 -11.26
N SER A 82 -3.96 -7.55 -10.87
CA SER A 82 -2.93 -8.46 -10.35
C SER A 82 -1.80 -8.66 -11.36
N ASP A 83 -2.13 -8.92 -12.62
CA ASP A 83 -1.15 -9.11 -13.70
C ASP A 83 -0.32 -7.82 -13.96
N ALA A 84 -0.96 -6.65 -13.93
CA ALA A 84 -0.30 -5.36 -14.13
C ALA A 84 0.64 -5.01 -12.96
N VAL A 85 0.22 -5.26 -11.72
CA VAL A 85 1.03 -5.11 -10.51
C VAL A 85 2.24 -6.05 -10.54
N GLU A 86 2.04 -7.33 -10.88
CA GLU A 86 3.13 -8.30 -11.01
C GLU A 86 4.14 -7.86 -12.08
N THR A 87 3.64 -7.45 -13.26
CA THR A 87 4.48 -6.97 -14.36
C THR A 87 5.28 -5.74 -13.97
N ALA A 88 4.65 -4.76 -13.33
CA ALA A 88 5.30 -3.54 -12.85
C ALA A 88 6.35 -3.82 -11.76
N GLY A 89 6.10 -4.81 -10.89
CA GLY A 89 7.07 -5.29 -9.91
C GLY A 89 8.32 -5.95 -10.51
N THR A 90 8.30 -6.29 -11.80
CA THR A 90 9.46 -6.88 -12.51
C THR A 90 10.27 -5.88 -13.33
N VAL A 91 9.96 -4.57 -13.26
CA VAL A 91 10.73 -3.53 -13.95
C VAL A 91 12.21 -3.59 -13.52
N PRO A 92 13.16 -3.56 -14.48
CA PRO A 92 14.58 -3.70 -14.15
C PRO A 92 15.11 -2.64 -13.18
N SER A 93 15.86 -3.10 -12.18
CA SER A 93 16.65 -2.24 -11.31
C SER A 93 18.04 -2.01 -11.89
N VAL A 94 18.45 -0.75 -12.02
CA VAL A 94 19.75 -0.35 -12.58
C VAL A 94 20.57 0.34 -11.48
N ASP A 95 21.76 -0.17 -11.22
CA ASP A 95 22.66 0.39 -10.22
C ASP A 95 23.27 1.73 -10.69
N ARG A 96 23.45 2.64 -9.73
CA ARG A 96 24.10 3.93 -10.00
C ARG A 96 25.58 3.75 -10.34
N LEU A 97 26.00 4.30 -11.47
CA LEU A 97 27.40 4.35 -11.90
C LEU A 97 28.15 5.51 -11.23
N ASP A 98 29.38 5.25 -10.77
CA ASP A 98 30.32 6.30 -10.36
C ASP A 98 31.00 6.94 -11.59
N VAL A 99 30.30 7.92 -12.19
CA VAL A 99 30.75 8.65 -13.40
C VAL A 99 32.07 9.42 -13.24
N SER A 100 32.56 9.59 -12.00
CA SER A 100 33.85 10.24 -11.74
C SER A 100 35.05 9.34 -12.07
N LYS A 101 34.83 8.02 -12.06
CA LYS A 101 35.85 6.99 -12.30
C LYS A 101 35.63 6.21 -13.59
N ALA A 102 34.44 6.27 -14.15
CA ALA A 102 34.09 5.60 -15.40
C ALA A 102 34.68 6.30 -16.63
N SER A 103 34.99 5.49 -17.65
CA SER A 103 35.31 5.94 -19.01
C SER A 103 34.06 6.44 -19.75
N THR A 104 34.25 7.20 -20.82
CA THR A 104 33.13 7.71 -21.64
C THR A 104 32.25 6.57 -22.18
N GLU A 105 32.85 5.47 -22.65
CA GLU A 105 32.13 4.30 -23.17
C GLU A 105 31.28 3.61 -22.08
N GLU A 106 31.81 3.49 -20.86
CA GLU A 106 31.04 2.95 -19.73
C GLU A 106 29.86 3.86 -19.36
N ILE A 107 30.05 5.18 -19.41
CA ILE A 107 28.98 6.16 -19.15
C ILE A 107 27.90 6.05 -20.22
N GLU A 108 28.26 6.03 -21.50
CA GLU A 108 27.31 5.92 -22.62
C GLU A 108 26.51 4.59 -22.58
N SER A 109 27.18 3.49 -22.23
CA SER A 109 26.52 2.19 -22.04
C SER A 109 25.50 2.24 -20.89
N ALA A 110 25.87 2.79 -19.75
CA ALA A 110 24.97 2.92 -18.60
C ALA A 110 23.80 3.89 -18.89
N THR A 111 24.04 4.97 -19.65
CA THR A 111 22.98 5.88 -20.11
C THR A 111 21.97 5.16 -21.00
N THR A 112 22.44 4.28 -21.89
CA THR A 112 21.57 3.46 -22.75
C THR A 112 20.73 2.50 -21.90
N GLU A 113 21.35 1.80 -20.96
CA GLU A 113 20.66 0.90 -20.02
C GLU A 113 19.59 1.63 -19.20
N LEU A 114 19.90 2.83 -18.67
CA LEU A 114 18.95 3.66 -17.95
C LEU A 114 17.77 4.11 -18.83
N THR A 115 18.05 4.45 -20.09
CA THR A 115 17.01 4.84 -21.05
C THR A 115 16.09 3.67 -21.36
N ASP A 116 16.63 2.47 -21.60
CA ASP A 116 15.85 1.27 -21.86
C ASP A 116 15.01 0.86 -20.65
N ALA A 117 15.58 0.96 -19.43
CA ALA A 117 14.86 0.71 -18.19
C ALA A 117 13.75 1.75 -17.96
N THR A 118 14.01 3.03 -18.27
CA THR A 118 12.99 4.10 -18.20
C THR A 118 11.82 3.84 -19.14
N VAL A 119 12.08 3.43 -20.38
CA VAL A 119 11.02 3.11 -21.36
C VAL A 119 10.18 1.92 -20.89
N GLN A 120 10.81 0.87 -20.36
CA GLN A 120 10.10 -0.28 -19.80
C GLN A 120 9.28 0.12 -18.56
N GLY A 121 9.85 0.94 -17.67
CA GLY A 121 9.17 1.47 -16.50
C GLY A 121 7.97 2.34 -16.87
N GLN A 122 8.08 3.20 -17.89
CA GLN A 122 6.96 4.03 -18.36
C GLN A 122 5.84 3.19 -18.99
N ALA A 123 6.18 2.13 -19.71
CA ALA A 123 5.19 1.20 -20.24
C ALA A 123 4.43 0.48 -19.12
N ALA A 124 5.16 -0.05 -18.12
CA ALA A 124 4.57 -0.69 -16.95
C ALA A 124 3.74 0.31 -16.11
N LEU A 125 4.24 1.52 -15.91
CA LEU A 125 3.54 2.61 -15.21
C LEU A 125 2.19 2.90 -15.85
N SER A 126 2.17 3.07 -17.18
CA SER A 126 0.94 3.35 -17.91
C SER A 126 -0.08 2.21 -17.79
N ASP A 127 0.38 0.96 -17.72
CA ASP A 127 -0.47 -0.22 -17.61
C ASP A 127 -1.07 -0.34 -16.21
N VAL A 128 -0.23 -0.27 -15.16
CA VAL A 128 -0.69 -0.33 -13.76
C VAL A 128 -1.59 0.85 -13.41
N GLN A 129 -1.33 2.06 -13.92
CA GLN A 129 -2.21 3.21 -13.73
C GLN A 129 -3.59 3.00 -14.36
N ALA A 130 -3.64 2.41 -15.56
CA ALA A 130 -4.89 2.14 -16.24
C ALA A 130 -5.71 1.08 -15.50
N GLU A 131 -5.07 -0.01 -15.06
CA GLU A 131 -5.78 -1.06 -14.33
C GLU A 131 -6.13 -0.65 -12.89
N ASN A 132 -5.33 0.19 -12.21
CA ASN A 132 -5.70 0.84 -10.95
C ASN A 132 -7.00 1.66 -11.11
N ALA A 133 -7.08 2.48 -12.16
CA ALA A 133 -8.27 3.30 -12.42
C ALA A 133 -9.51 2.45 -12.75
N ASN A 134 -9.34 1.35 -13.50
CA ASN A 134 -10.42 0.42 -13.78
C ASN A 134 -10.91 -0.27 -12.50
N ALA A 135 -9.98 -0.79 -11.69
CA ALA A 135 -10.26 -1.55 -10.48
C ALA A 135 -10.89 -0.70 -9.39
N SER A 136 -10.47 0.56 -9.22
CA SER A 136 -10.96 1.44 -8.16
C SER A 136 -12.49 1.52 -8.12
N SER A 137 -13.15 1.66 -9.28
CA SER A 137 -14.60 1.77 -9.35
C SER A 137 -15.33 0.46 -9.06
N GLU A 138 -14.77 -0.68 -9.50
CA GLU A 138 -15.35 -2.00 -9.23
C GLU A 138 -15.17 -2.41 -7.77
N VAL A 139 -13.98 -2.22 -7.21
CA VAL A 139 -13.69 -2.50 -5.80
C VAL A 139 -14.59 -1.65 -4.89
N ALA A 140 -14.78 -0.36 -5.19
CA ALA A 140 -15.67 0.49 -4.40
C ALA A 140 -17.15 0.03 -4.47
N LEU A 141 -17.61 -0.37 -5.66
CA LEU A 141 -18.97 -0.88 -5.83
C LEU A 141 -19.17 -2.20 -5.08
N GLU A 142 -18.21 -3.12 -5.18
CA GLU A 142 -18.29 -4.41 -4.51
C GLU A 142 -18.13 -4.28 -2.99
N GLY A 143 -17.28 -3.37 -2.51
CA GLY A 143 -17.22 -2.99 -1.10
C GLY A 143 -18.58 -2.50 -0.59
N THR A 144 -19.22 -1.58 -1.32
CA THR A 144 -20.57 -1.09 -0.98
C THR A 144 -21.60 -2.22 -0.97
N ASN A 145 -21.58 -3.12 -1.96
CA ASN A 145 -22.47 -4.27 -2.00
C ASN A 145 -22.24 -5.17 -0.79
N TRP A 146 -20.99 -5.53 -0.53
CA TRP A 146 -20.60 -6.40 0.57
C TRP A 146 -21.06 -5.82 1.91
N VAL A 147 -20.78 -4.55 2.20
CA VAL A 147 -21.22 -3.88 3.44
C VAL A 147 -22.74 -3.94 3.60
N ASN A 148 -23.49 -3.67 2.52
CA ASN A 148 -24.95 -3.71 2.56
C ASN A 148 -25.54 -5.11 2.74
N PHE A 149 -24.88 -6.16 2.23
CA PHE A 149 -25.35 -7.54 2.33
C PHE A 149 -24.86 -8.25 3.58
N GLU A 150 -23.58 -8.09 3.94
CA GLU A 150 -22.90 -8.90 4.96
C GLU A 150 -22.77 -8.17 6.30
N LEU A 151 -22.64 -6.83 6.32
CA LEU A 151 -22.42 -6.08 7.56
C LEU A 151 -23.71 -5.54 8.21
N LYS A 152 -24.76 -5.35 7.41
CA LYS A 152 -26.04 -4.75 7.86
C LYS A 152 -26.72 -5.54 8.98
N ASP A 153 -26.83 -6.85 8.82
CA ASP A 153 -27.44 -7.69 9.84
C ASP A 153 -26.58 -7.81 11.12
N PRO A 154 -25.26 -8.02 11.03
CA PRO A 154 -24.36 -7.94 12.19
C PRO A 154 -24.50 -6.66 13.00
N VAL A 155 -24.52 -5.49 12.37
CA VAL A 155 -24.71 -4.19 13.07
C VAL A 155 -26.07 -4.14 13.74
N ARG A 156 -27.14 -4.56 13.05
CA ARG A 156 -28.48 -4.63 13.63
C ARG A 156 -28.53 -5.54 14.86
N TRP A 157 -27.90 -6.72 14.80
CA TRP A 157 -27.86 -7.63 15.95
C TRP A 157 -26.97 -7.11 17.08
N ALA A 158 -25.90 -6.39 16.77
CA ALA A 158 -25.08 -5.73 17.76
C ALA A 158 -25.88 -4.68 18.54
N GLN A 159 -26.69 -3.87 17.84
CA GLN A 159 -27.58 -2.90 18.50
C GLN A 159 -28.58 -3.59 19.43
N GLN A 160 -29.17 -4.72 19.00
CA GLN A 160 -30.07 -5.49 19.86
C GLN A 160 -29.39 -5.99 21.14
N ASP A 161 -28.12 -6.38 21.07
CA ASP A 161 -27.37 -6.83 22.24
C ASP A 161 -26.99 -5.64 23.16
N VAL A 162 -26.76 -4.43 22.61
CA VAL A 162 -26.64 -3.19 23.42
C VAL A 162 -27.94 -2.89 24.14
N ASP A 163 -29.07 -2.91 23.44
CA ASP A 163 -30.39 -2.65 24.03
C ASP A 163 -30.70 -3.66 25.16
N ALA A 164 -30.39 -4.94 24.95
CA ALA A 164 -30.53 -5.99 25.96
C ALA A 164 -29.60 -5.78 27.18
N ALA A 165 -28.38 -5.27 26.96
CA ALA A 165 -27.47 -4.94 28.07
C ALA A 165 -28.04 -3.80 28.93
N VAL A 166 -28.63 -2.78 28.32
CA VAL A 166 -29.30 -1.67 29.03
C VAL A 166 -30.50 -2.19 29.82
N GLU A 167 -31.35 -3.03 29.21
CA GLU A 167 -32.48 -3.66 29.91
C GLU A 167 -32.04 -4.49 31.11
N ALA A 168 -30.96 -5.27 30.98
CA ALA A 168 -30.41 -6.08 32.07
C ALA A 168 -29.86 -5.21 33.22
N LEU A 169 -29.21 -4.09 32.90
CA LEU A 169 -28.73 -3.12 33.90
C LEU A 169 -29.89 -2.43 34.64
N ASP A 170 -30.99 -2.14 33.95
CA ASP A 170 -32.19 -1.54 34.57
C ASP A 170 -32.95 -2.54 35.46
N ALA A 171 -32.85 -3.83 35.18
CA ALA A 171 -33.55 -4.90 35.92
C ALA A 171 -32.88 -5.26 37.26
N VAL A 172 -31.60 -4.92 37.47
CA VAL A 172 -30.89 -5.25 38.71
C VAL A 172 -31.11 -4.23 39.83
N SER A 173 -31.12 -4.72 41.06
CA SER A 173 -31.24 -3.85 42.25
C SER A 173 -30.03 -2.91 42.40
N ALA A 174 -30.22 -1.75 43.04
CA ALA A 174 -29.17 -0.76 43.23
C ALA A 174 -27.90 -1.29 43.95
N GLU A 175 -28.03 -2.29 44.84
CA GLU A 175 -26.88 -2.92 45.52
C GLU A 175 -26.04 -3.81 44.58
N LEU A 176 -26.64 -4.39 43.53
CA LEU A 176 -25.93 -5.14 42.49
C LEU A 176 -25.44 -4.22 41.35
N ALA A 177 -26.14 -3.10 41.12
CA ALA A 177 -25.76 -2.08 40.15
C ALA A 177 -24.44 -1.37 40.52
N ASP A 178 -24.13 -1.23 41.83
CA ASP A 178 -22.83 -0.76 42.33
C ASP A 178 -21.73 -1.85 42.29
N GLY A 179 -22.07 -3.06 41.83
CA GLY A 179 -21.15 -4.19 41.71
C GLY A 179 -20.31 -4.13 40.43
N GLY A 180 -19.09 -4.68 40.48
CA GLY A 180 -18.16 -4.68 39.34
C GLY A 180 -18.69 -5.37 38.06
N LEU A 181 -19.72 -6.21 38.15
CA LEU A 181 -20.38 -6.84 37.00
C LEU A 181 -21.23 -5.84 36.20
N ALA A 182 -22.02 -5.01 36.88
CA ALA A 182 -22.86 -4.00 36.23
C ALA A 182 -21.99 -2.94 35.54
N THR A 183 -20.97 -2.41 36.24
CA THR A 183 -19.99 -1.49 35.62
C THR A 183 -19.26 -2.13 34.44
N SER A 184 -18.92 -3.42 34.52
CA SER A 184 -18.26 -4.11 33.39
C SER A 184 -19.21 -4.28 32.20
N LEU A 185 -20.49 -4.57 32.43
CA LEU A 185 -21.48 -4.69 31.36
C LEU A 185 -21.73 -3.34 30.68
N GLU A 186 -21.87 -2.26 31.47
CA GLU A 186 -22.01 -0.89 30.98
C GLU A 186 -20.84 -0.51 30.06
N GLN A 187 -19.59 -0.71 30.50
CA GLN A 187 -18.40 -0.43 29.68
C GLN A 187 -18.35 -1.23 28.38
N LYS A 188 -18.79 -2.50 28.40
CA LYS A 188 -18.85 -3.34 27.20
C LYS A 188 -19.94 -2.87 26.24
N ALA A 189 -21.11 -2.48 26.74
CA ALA A 189 -22.20 -1.93 25.96
C ALA A 189 -21.81 -0.60 25.31
N GLU A 190 -21.17 0.30 26.06
CA GLU A 190 -20.63 1.56 25.52
C GLU A 190 -19.58 1.32 24.43
N ALA A 191 -18.67 0.38 24.63
CA ALA A 191 -17.67 0.03 23.63
C ALA A 191 -18.31 -0.52 22.36
N LEU A 192 -19.34 -1.38 22.47
CA LEU A 192 -20.05 -1.92 21.32
C LEU A 192 -20.85 -0.83 20.60
N GLN A 193 -21.54 0.05 21.33
CA GLN A 193 -22.23 1.18 20.74
C GLN A 193 -21.27 2.09 19.97
N LYS A 194 -20.10 2.38 20.53
CA LYS A 194 -19.08 3.17 19.85
C LYS A 194 -18.62 2.53 18.52
N LEU A 195 -18.44 1.22 18.50
CA LEU A 195 -18.09 0.49 17.28
C LEU A 195 -19.22 0.56 16.23
N ILE A 196 -20.48 0.42 16.67
CA ILE A 196 -21.65 0.57 15.80
C ILE A 196 -21.70 1.97 15.19
N ASP A 197 -21.48 3.00 16.00
CA ASP A 197 -21.48 4.40 15.55
C ASP A 197 -20.36 4.64 14.53
N GLU A 198 -19.14 4.14 14.79
CA GLU A 198 -18.02 4.23 13.85
C GLU A 198 -18.33 3.56 12.50
N ILE A 199 -18.94 2.37 12.52
CA ILE A 199 -19.34 1.66 11.30
C ILE A 199 -20.41 2.46 10.54
N ASN A 200 -21.41 3.01 11.22
CA ASN A 200 -22.48 3.79 10.60
C ASN A 200 -21.95 5.11 10.00
N ASP A 201 -21.03 5.78 10.69
CA ASP A 201 -20.42 7.02 10.22
C ASP A 201 -19.59 6.82 8.95
N ARG A 202 -19.03 5.62 8.76
CA ARG A 202 -18.19 5.25 7.61
C ARG A 202 -18.87 4.30 6.63
N TRP A 203 -20.19 4.11 6.72
CA TRP A 203 -20.91 3.05 6.01
C TRP A 203 -20.60 2.96 4.51
N GLU A 204 -20.47 4.10 3.84
CA GLU A 204 -20.23 4.19 2.39
C GLU A 204 -18.74 4.02 2.01
N ASP A 205 -17.82 4.14 2.96
CA ASP A 205 -16.37 4.15 2.76
C ASP A 205 -15.68 2.88 3.30
N ILE A 206 -16.43 1.94 3.87
CA ILE A 206 -15.88 0.68 4.40
C ILE A 206 -15.49 -0.24 3.24
N THR A 207 -14.23 -0.67 3.21
CA THR A 207 -13.77 -1.68 2.26
C THR A 207 -14.19 -3.10 2.69
N ILE A 208 -14.04 -4.10 1.81
CA ILE A 208 -14.42 -5.49 2.15
C ILE A 208 -13.60 -5.99 3.33
N THR A 209 -12.29 -5.75 3.33
CA THR A 209 -11.35 -6.15 4.37
C THR A 209 -11.70 -5.49 5.70
N GLU A 210 -11.93 -4.18 5.71
CA GLU A 210 -12.41 -3.47 6.90
C GLU A 210 -13.75 -4.03 7.38
N GLY A 211 -14.67 -4.34 6.45
CA GLY A 211 -15.97 -4.93 6.74
C GLY A 211 -15.86 -6.30 7.44
N ILE A 212 -14.94 -7.17 7.00
CA ILE A 212 -14.66 -8.47 7.63
C ILE A 212 -14.10 -8.28 9.04
N ASP A 213 -13.20 -7.33 9.23
CA ASP A 213 -12.64 -6.99 10.53
C ASP A 213 -13.74 -6.48 11.49
N TYR A 214 -14.61 -5.58 11.01
CA TYR A 214 -15.76 -5.10 11.78
C TYR A 214 -16.73 -6.23 12.13
N GLN A 215 -17.05 -7.11 11.18
CA GLN A 215 -17.93 -8.25 11.43
C GLN A 215 -17.35 -9.16 12.54
N THR A 216 -16.04 -9.41 12.51
CA THR A 216 -15.33 -10.19 13.52
C THR A 216 -15.37 -9.50 14.89
N ALA A 217 -15.07 -8.19 14.93
CA ALA A 217 -15.10 -7.40 16.16
C ALA A 217 -16.51 -7.35 16.77
N LEU A 218 -17.53 -7.08 15.97
CA LEU A 218 -18.94 -7.11 16.39
C LEU A 218 -19.30 -8.48 16.97
N SER A 219 -18.96 -9.58 16.28
CA SER A 219 -19.25 -10.93 16.76
C SER A 219 -18.62 -11.20 18.13
N GLY A 220 -17.34 -10.87 18.32
CA GLY A 220 -16.64 -11.08 19.58
C GLY A 220 -17.23 -10.25 20.72
N MET A 221 -17.50 -8.95 20.49
CA MET A 221 -18.07 -8.06 21.51
C MET A 221 -19.49 -8.45 21.91
N ARG A 222 -20.30 -8.91 20.95
CA ARG A 222 -21.66 -9.40 21.20
C ARG A 222 -21.68 -10.64 22.08
N GLU A 223 -20.80 -11.60 21.82
CA GLU A 223 -20.67 -12.80 22.66
C GLU A 223 -20.28 -12.42 24.10
N ASP A 224 -19.35 -11.48 24.22
CA ASP A 224 -18.92 -10.92 25.49
C ASP A 224 -20.04 -10.24 26.29
N ILE A 225 -20.91 -9.47 25.62
CA ILE A 225 -22.10 -8.87 26.22
C ILE A 225 -23.08 -9.94 26.68
N LYS A 226 -23.42 -10.93 25.84
CA LYS A 226 -24.35 -12.01 26.20
C LYS A 226 -23.89 -12.79 27.43
N ASN A 227 -22.60 -13.12 27.49
CA ASN A 227 -22.01 -13.79 28.65
C ASN A 227 -22.05 -12.92 29.92
N SER A 228 -21.89 -11.60 29.76
CA SER A 228 -21.93 -10.64 30.88
C SER A 228 -23.36 -10.43 31.39
N ILE A 229 -24.35 -10.35 30.50
CA ILE A 229 -25.79 -10.32 30.84
C ILE A 229 -26.15 -11.59 31.63
N ALA A 230 -25.83 -12.77 31.11
CA ALA A 230 -26.15 -14.03 31.78
C ALA A 230 -25.51 -14.13 33.19
N SER A 231 -24.27 -13.64 33.34
CA SER A 231 -23.58 -13.59 34.64
C SER A 231 -24.24 -12.61 35.61
N LEU A 232 -24.73 -11.47 35.11
CA LEU A 232 -25.44 -10.48 35.92
C LEU A 232 -26.81 -11.01 36.36
N GLU A 233 -27.55 -11.66 35.47
CA GLU A 233 -28.85 -12.29 35.76
C GLU A 233 -28.73 -13.42 36.79
N ASP A 234 -27.70 -14.27 36.69
CA ASP A 234 -27.39 -15.31 37.67
C ASP A 234 -27.08 -14.71 39.05
N ALA A 235 -26.23 -13.68 39.10
CA ALA A 235 -25.89 -12.99 40.34
C ALA A 235 -27.09 -12.26 40.98
N ALA A 236 -28.04 -11.80 40.16
CA ALA A 236 -29.27 -11.16 40.61
C ALA A 236 -30.38 -12.17 41.00
N GLY A 237 -30.17 -13.48 40.80
CA GLY A 237 -31.18 -14.51 41.04
C GLY A 237 -32.35 -14.45 40.05
N LEU A 238 -32.15 -13.85 38.88
CA LEU A 238 -33.17 -13.66 37.85
C LEU A 238 -33.29 -14.88 36.91
N ASN A 239 -32.36 -15.84 36.99
CA ASN A 239 -32.38 -17.09 36.23
C ASN A 239 -33.29 -18.19 36.81
N GLU A 240 -33.91 -17.99 37.99
CA GLU A 240 -34.85 -18.95 38.59
C GLU A 240 -36.31 -18.70 38.18
N SER A 241 -36.67 -19.13 36.96
CA SER A 241 -38.07 -19.44 36.64
C SER A 241 -38.14 -20.71 35.79
N GLY A 242 -37.80 -21.85 36.42
CA GLY A 242 -37.77 -23.14 35.76
C GLY A 242 -38.02 -24.37 36.64
N ASP A 243 -38.22 -24.24 37.95
CA ASP A 243 -38.68 -25.36 38.79
C ASP A 243 -40.16 -25.16 39.14
N ILE A 244 -41.02 -25.78 38.32
CA ILE A 244 -42.38 -26.10 38.74
C ILE A 244 -42.24 -27.23 39.77
N ASP A 245 -42.34 -26.88 41.04
CA ASP A 245 -42.53 -27.85 42.12
C ASP A 245 -43.91 -28.52 41.92
N LEU A 246 -43.91 -29.71 41.31
CA LEU A 246 -45.08 -30.59 41.22
C LEU A 246 -45.25 -31.33 42.54
N HIS A 247 -45.62 -30.62 43.60
CA HIS A 247 -46.19 -31.21 44.80
C HIS A 247 -47.29 -30.32 45.39
N ASP A 248 -48.52 -30.52 44.89
CA ASP A 248 -49.69 -30.91 45.69
C ASP A 248 -50.90 -31.24 44.81
#